data_AF-A0A2V5V1J6-F1
#
_entry.id   AF-A0A2V5V1J6-F1
#
_cell.length_a   1.000
_cell.length_b   1.000
_cell.length_c   1.000
_cell.angle_alpha   90.00
_cell.angle_beta   90.00
_cell.angle_gamma   90.00
#
_symmetry.space_group_name_H-M   'P 1'
#
loop_
_entity.id
_entity.type
_entity.pdbx_description
1 polymer ?
#
loop_
_entity_poly.entity_id
_entity_poly.type
_entity_poly.pdbx_seq_one_letter_code
_entity_poly.pdbx_strand_id
1 'polypeptide(L)'
;IGCGACVAACPNGSAALFTGAKVSHLALLPQGQPERGQRVLKMVAAMDAEGFGSCTMHRECQAVCPKGISVDFIARMNREYLRASLARQVKGLDTTIPHSESS
;
A
#
# COMPACT_ATOMS: atom_id res chain seq x y z
N ILE A 1 -2.15 -16.50 1.75
CA ILE A 1 -1.65 -15.41 0.88
C ILE A 1 -0.11 -15.32 0.85
N GLY A 2 0.65 -15.96 1.75
CA GLY A 2 2.13 -15.84 1.85
C GLY A 2 2.94 -16.89 1.09
N CYS A 3 2.56 -17.23 -0.15
CA CYS A 3 3.25 -18.27 -0.92
C CYS A 3 4.49 -17.79 -1.69
N GLY A 4 4.77 -16.48 -1.74
CA GLY A 4 5.96 -15.93 -2.41
C GLY A 4 5.97 -15.98 -3.95
N ALA A 5 5.06 -16.73 -4.59
CA ALA A 5 5.04 -16.92 -6.05
C ALA A 5 5.06 -15.61 -6.86
N CYS A 6 4.33 -14.59 -6.39
CA CYS A 6 4.29 -13.28 -7.03
C CYS A 6 5.63 -12.53 -7.03
N VAL A 7 6.46 -12.71 -6.01
CA VAL A 7 7.79 -12.09 -5.91
C VAL A 7 8.76 -12.83 -6.83
N ALA A 8 8.74 -14.16 -6.79
CA ALA A 8 9.62 -15.01 -7.60
C ALA A 8 9.39 -14.84 -9.11
N ALA A 9 8.15 -14.59 -9.55
CA ALA A 9 7.84 -14.39 -10.95
C ALA A 9 8.03 -12.94 -11.45
N CYS A 10 8.18 -11.97 -10.56
CA CYS A 10 8.29 -10.57 -10.97
C CYS A 10 9.71 -10.27 -11.50
N PRO A 11 9.87 -9.69 -12.70
CA PRO A 11 11.20 -9.31 -13.22
C PRO A 11 11.97 -8.35 -12.30
N ASN A 12 11.23 -7.51 -11.56
CA ASN A 12 11.81 -6.56 -10.62
C ASN A 12 11.90 -7.13 -9.19
N GLY A 13 11.46 -8.37 -8.95
CA GLY A 13 11.35 -8.92 -7.59
C GLY A 13 10.38 -8.14 -6.70
N SER A 14 9.32 -7.55 -7.26
CA SER A 14 8.39 -6.71 -6.51
C SER A 14 7.38 -7.52 -5.68
N ALA A 15 7.22 -7.14 -4.42
CA ALA A 15 6.20 -7.70 -3.52
C ALA A 15 4.85 -6.94 -3.56
N ALA A 16 4.65 -6.04 -4.53
CA ALA A 16 3.48 -5.16 -4.58
C ALA A 16 2.13 -5.92 -4.60
N LEU A 17 2.04 -7.08 -5.26
CA LEU A 17 0.80 -7.87 -5.26
C LEU A 17 0.48 -8.44 -3.87
N PHE A 18 1.50 -8.95 -3.16
CA PHE A 18 1.35 -9.47 -1.81
C PHE A 18 0.93 -8.36 -0.84
N THR A 19 1.64 -7.23 -0.87
CA THR A 19 1.36 -6.06 -0.03
C THR A 19 -0.04 -5.52 -0.31
N GLY A 20 -0.40 -5.34 -1.59
CA GLY A 20 -1.70 -4.82 -1.97
C GLY A 20 -2.87 -5.73 -1.62
N ALA A 21 -2.68 -7.06 -1.75
CA ALA A 21 -3.67 -8.04 -1.31
C ALA A 21 -3.88 -8.01 0.21
N LYS A 22 -2.80 -7.90 0.99
CA LYS A 22 -2.87 -7.81 2.46
C LYS A 22 -3.49 -6.50 2.95
N VAL A 23 -3.09 -5.38 2.37
CA VAL A 23 -3.71 -4.07 2.66
C VAL A 23 -5.20 -4.15 2.38
N SER A 24 -5.59 -4.64 1.21
CA SER A 24 -7.00 -4.70 0.82
C SER A 24 -7.83 -5.65 1.66
N HIS A 25 -7.27 -6.80 2.06
CA HIS A 25 -7.94 -7.75 2.95
C HIS A 25 -8.39 -7.07 4.25
N LEU A 26 -7.49 -6.32 4.89
CA LEU A 26 -7.77 -5.70 6.20
C LEU A 26 -8.55 -4.39 6.04
N ALA A 27 -8.27 -3.64 4.97
CA ALA A 27 -8.86 -2.33 4.75
C ALA A 27 -10.35 -2.41 4.35
N LEU A 28 -10.83 -3.53 3.82
CA LEU A 28 -12.24 -3.71 3.47
C LEU A 28 -13.13 -4.05 4.67
N LEU A 29 -12.53 -4.45 5.81
CA LEU A 29 -13.28 -4.72 7.03
C LEU A 29 -13.67 -3.40 7.69
N PRO A 30 -14.89 -3.28 8.24
CA PRO A 30 -15.32 -2.06 8.93
C PRO A 30 -14.40 -1.70 10.10
N GLN A 31 -13.90 -2.71 10.82
CA GLN A 31 -12.93 -2.53 11.92
C GLN A 31 -11.56 -2.00 11.43
N GLY A 32 -11.20 -2.27 10.18
CA GLY A 32 -9.92 -1.88 9.60
C GLY A 32 -9.92 -0.49 8.94
N GLN A 33 -11.09 0.16 8.82
CA GLN A 33 -11.21 1.48 8.18
C GLN A 33 -10.45 2.59 8.92
N PRO A 34 -10.49 2.71 10.27
CA PRO A 34 -9.76 3.76 10.97
C PRO A 34 -8.24 3.68 10.76
N GLU A 35 -7.72 2.46 10.66
CA GLU A 35 -6.27 2.21 10.51
C GLU A 35 -5.81 2.09 9.04
N ARG A 36 -6.73 2.09 8.08
CA ARG A 36 -6.47 1.84 6.65
C ARG A 36 -5.30 2.66 6.11
N GLY A 37 -5.31 3.98 6.38
CA GLY A 37 -4.27 4.90 5.92
C GLY A 37 -2.91 4.66 6.58
N GLN A 38 -2.87 4.49 7.91
CA GLN A 38 -1.61 4.18 8.60
C GLN A 38 -1.06 2.81 8.18
N ARG A 39 -1.94 1.82 7.96
CA ARG A 39 -1.57 0.48 7.55
C ARG A 39 -0.90 0.47 6.18
N VAL A 40 -1.48 1.13 5.18
CA VAL A 40 -0.89 1.14 3.83
C VAL A 40 0.49 1.81 3.86
N LEU A 41 0.65 2.92 4.59
CA LEU A 41 1.95 3.58 4.74
C LEU A 41 2.98 2.66 5.40
N LYS A 42 2.63 2.01 6.52
CA LYS A 42 3.53 1.09 7.23
C LYS A 42 3.90 -0.14 6.39
N MET A 43 2.94 -0.71 5.66
CA MET A 43 3.18 -1.91 4.87
C MET A 43 4.01 -1.62 3.60
N VAL A 44 3.81 -0.47 2.96
CA VAL A 44 4.67 -0.04 1.84
C VAL A 44 6.07 0.27 2.36
N ALA A 45 6.21 1.00 3.46
CA ALA A 45 7.51 1.26 4.07
C ALA A 45 8.26 -0.03 4.46
N ALA A 46 7.56 -1.03 4.99
CA ALA A 46 8.15 -2.33 5.30
C ALA A 46 8.59 -3.06 4.02
N MET A 47 7.77 -3.05 2.96
CA MET A 47 8.13 -3.63 1.67
C MET A 47 9.40 -2.99 1.09
N ASP A 48 9.51 -1.66 1.19
CA ASP A 48 10.69 -0.94 0.70
C ASP A 48 11.92 -1.20 1.58
N ALA A 49 11.75 -1.29 2.91
CA ALA A 49 12.84 -1.57 3.85
C ALA A 49 13.44 -2.97 3.67
N GLU A 50 12.63 -3.96 3.29
CA GLU A 50 13.09 -5.32 2.96
C GLU A 50 13.76 -5.40 1.58
N GLY A 51 13.83 -4.30 0.82
CA GLY A 51 14.54 -4.24 -0.45
C GLY A 51 13.80 -4.87 -1.63
N PHE A 52 12.48 -5.05 -1.55
CA PHE A 52 11.70 -5.51 -2.70
C PHE A 52 11.69 -4.46 -3.81
N GLY A 53 11.76 -4.90 -5.07
CA GLY A 53 11.80 -3.97 -6.19
C GLY A 53 10.47 -3.27 -6.46
N SER A 54 10.54 -2.22 -7.27
CA SER A 54 9.38 -1.39 -7.63
C SER A 54 8.48 -2.09 -8.66
N CYS A 55 7.17 -1.85 -8.54
CA CYS A 55 6.19 -2.41 -9.47
C CYS A 55 5.98 -1.50 -10.67
N THR A 56 6.24 -2.01 -11.87
CA THR A 56 6.03 -1.35 -13.17
C THR A 56 4.83 -1.91 -13.93
N MET A 57 3.99 -2.74 -13.29
CA MET A 57 2.79 -3.36 -13.87
C MET A 57 3.04 -4.36 -15.00
N HIS A 58 4.04 -5.25 -14.85
CA HIS A 58 4.24 -6.41 -15.75
C HIS A 58 3.12 -7.45 -15.70
N ARG A 59 2.38 -7.54 -14.59
CA ARG A 59 1.21 -8.44 -14.38
C ARG A 59 1.48 -9.96 -14.35
N GLU A 60 2.73 -10.38 -14.47
CA GLU A 60 3.15 -11.79 -14.27
C GLU A 60 2.70 -12.38 -12.93
N CYS A 61 2.70 -11.55 -11.88
CA CYS A 61 2.34 -11.94 -10.53
C CYS A 61 0.89 -12.46 -10.38
N GLN A 62 -0.04 -12.01 -11.22
CA GLN A 62 -1.43 -12.49 -11.22
C GLN A 62 -1.54 -13.87 -11.89
N ALA A 63 -0.79 -14.10 -12.97
CA ALA A 63 -0.84 -15.35 -13.73
C ALA A 63 -0.35 -16.55 -12.89
N VAL A 64 0.68 -16.33 -12.06
CA VAL A 64 1.26 -17.39 -11.21
C VAL A 64 0.54 -17.58 -9.87
N CYS A 65 -0.43 -16.73 -9.54
CA CYS A 65 -1.03 -16.75 -8.21
C CYS A 65 -1.96 -17.98 -8.05
N PRO A 66 -1.68 -18.93 -7.15
CA PRO A 66 -2.51 -20.13 -6.97
C PRO A 66 -3.90 -19.82 -6.37
N LYS A 67 -4.11 -18.59 -5.91
CA LYS A 67 -5.37 -18.10 -5.35
C LYS A 67 -6.06 -17.07 -6.25
N GLY A 68 -5.57 -16.86 -7.49
CA GLY A 68 -6.21 -15.99 -8.46
C GLY A 68 -6.31 -14.52 -8.03
N ILE A 69 -5.30 -14.00 -7.32
CA ILE A 69 -5.30 -12.61 -6.85
C ILE A 69 -5.02 -11.68 -8.03
N SER A 70 -5.97 -10.78 -8.30
CA SER A 70 -5.86 -9.79 -9.39
C SER A 70 -4.87 -8.67 -9.06
N VAL A 71 -4.22 -8.11 -10.09
CA VAL A 71 -3.43 -6.87 -9.96
C VAL A 71 -4.26 -5.65 -9.54
N ASP A 72 -5.61 -5.73 -9.54
CA ASP A 72 -6.48 -4.68 -9.01
C ASP A 72 -6.21 -4.35 -7.54
N PHE A 73 -5.69 -5.33 -6.80
CA PHE A 73 -5.25 -5.13 -5.42
C PHE A 73 -4.04 -4.19 -5.33
N ILE A 74 -3.15 -4.20 -6.34
CA ILE A 74 -2.04 -3.24 -6.46
C ILE A 74 -2.59 -1.85 -6.75
N ALA A 75 -3.53 -1.75 -7.71
CA ALA A 75 -4.16 -0.47 -8.04
C ALA A 75 -4.90 0.13 -6.83
N ARG A 76 -5.59 -0.69 -6.04
CA ARG A 76 -6.22 -0.25 -4.79
C ARG A 76 -5.17 0.22 -3.79
N MET A 77 -4.11 -0.55 -3.55
CA MET A 77 -3.03 -0.15 -2.65
C MET A 77 -2.43 1.20 -3.04
N ASN A 78 -2.14 1.42 -4.32
CA ASN A 78 -1.57 2.68 -4.80
C ASN A 78 -2.51 3.87 -4.52
N ARG A 79 -3.82 3.70 -4.75
CA ARG A 79 -4.82 4.74 -4.42
C ARG A 79 -4.87 5.03 -2.93
N GLU A 80 -4.84 3.99 -2.09
CA GLU A 80 -4.84 4.14 -0.64
C GLU A 80 -3.57 4.80 -0.12
N TYR A 81 -2.41 4.41 -0.67
CA TYR A 81 -1.13 5.02 -0.35
C TYR A 81 -1.13 6.50 -0.70
N LEU A 82 -1.56 6.86 -1.91
CA LEU A 82 -1.66 8.28 -2.33
C LEU A 82 -2.60 9.07 -1.42
N ARG A 83 -3.78 8.55 -1.10
CA ARG A 83 -4.73 9.19 -0.17
C ARG A 83 -4.11 9.37 1.21
N ALA A 84 -3.44 8.35 1.75
CA ALA A 84 -2.84 8.40 3.07
C ALA A 84 -1.64 9.37 3.12
N SER A 85 -0.81 9.38 2.07
CA SER A 85 0.33 10.29 1.95
C SER A 85 -0.12 11.75 1.86
N LEU A 86 -1.13 12.04 1.04
CA LEU A 86 -1.72 13.37 0.95
C LEU A 86 -2.37 13.81 2.27
N ALA A 87 -3.19 12.94 2.89
CA ALA A 87 -3.81 13.25 4.19
C ALA A 87 -2.78 13.50 5.30
N ARG A 88 -1.65 12.77 5.28
CA ARG A 88 -0.54 13.00 6.20
C ARG A 88 0.13 14.35 5.95
N GLN A 89 0.33 14.73 4.68
CA GLN A 89 0.93 16.01 4.32
C GLN A 89 0.02 17.20 4.67
N VAL A 90 -1.29 17.08 4.45
CA VAL A 90 -2.28 18.10 4.84
C VAL A 90 -2.26 18.33 6.35
N LYS A 91 -2.21 17.27 7.18
CA LYS A 91 -2.05 17.40 8.63
C LYS A 91 -0.75 18.10 9.03
N GLY A 92 0.33 17.86 8.28
CA GLY A 92 1.61 18.54 8.50
C GLY A 92 1.60 20.01 8.10
N LEU A 93 0.83 20.37 7.07
CA LEU A 93 0.70 21.75 6.61
C LEU A 93 -0.11 22.60 7.61
N ASP A 94 -1.16 22.02 8.19
CA ASP A 94 -1.98 22.68 9.22
C ASP A 94 -1.14 23.03 10.48
N THR A 95 -0.24 22.14 10.90
CA THR A 95 0.69 22.42 12.01
C THR A 95 1.75 23.49 11.75
N THR A 96 1.89 23.96 10.51
CA THR A 96 2.85 25.02 10.14
C THR A 96 2.20 26.40 10.00
N ILE A 97 0.88 26.50 10.12
CA ILE A 97 0.18 27.78 10.19
C ILE A 97 0.21 28.21 11.66
N PRO A 98 0.96 29.27 12.04
CA PRO A 98 0.85 29.80 13.39
C PRO A 98 -0.60 30.26 13.59
N HIS A 99 -1.33 29.59 14.47
CA HIS A 99 -2.57 30.14 15.01
C HIS A 99 -2.20 31.37 15.83
N SER A 100 -2.19 32.53 15.18
CA SER A 100 -2.26 33.81 15.85
C SER A 100 -3.66 33.96 16.42
N GLU A 101 -3.91 33.37 17.59
CA GLU A 101 -5.00 33.81 18.45
C GLU A 101 -4.60 35.16 19.05
N SER A 102 -4.98 36.21 18.31
CA SER A 102 -5.22 37.53 18.84
C SER A 102 -6.54 37.54 19.62
N SER A 103 -6.46 38.05 20.85
CA SER A 103 -7.55 38.46 21.77
C SER A 103 -8.11 37.40 22.72
#